data_AF-A0A9D5IPE4-F1
#
_entry.id   AF-A0A9D5IPE4-F1
#
_cell.length_a   1.000
_cell.length_b   1.000
_cell.length_c   1.000
_cell.angle_alpha   90.00
_cell.angle_beta   90.00
_cell.angle_gamma   90.00
#
_symmetry.space_group_name_H-M   'P 1'
#
loop_
_entity.id
_entity.type
_entity.pdbx_description
1 polymer ?
#
loop_
_entity_poly.entity_id
_entity_poly.type
_entity_poly.pdbx_seq_one_letter_code
_entity_poly.pdbx_strand_id
1 'polypeptide(L)'
;MSTLSTNYHPWIGSLQVELDALEAALLRGDAPAVELASAAMQKVLMQAPPVIALGEPGSDQQQALLSAAERFARLRQAVLRANAQSQRAVTSLLPQHAQQPTYGRQISAPSMGGAGRGYLSA
;
A
#
# COMPACT_ATOMS: atom_id res chain seq x y z
N MET A 1 14.97 -32.73 -1.54
CA MET A 1 13.77 -32.27 -0.83
C MET A 1 14.02 -32.49 0.66
N SER A 2 14.56 -31.49 1.35
CA SER A 2 14.90 -31.60 2.78
C SER A 2 13.74 -31.09 3.60
N THR A 3 12.98 -32.00 4.22
CA THR A 3 12.01 -31.64 5.26
C THR A 3 12.79 -31.30 6.52
N LEU A 4 13.08 -30.00 6.72
CA LEU A 4 13.53 -29.48 8.01
C LEU A 4 12.40 -29.71 9.00
N SER A 5 12.42 -30.86 9.68
CA SER A 5 11.63 -31.14 10.87
C SER A 5 12.16 -30.29 12.02
N THR A 6 12.02 -28.98 11.89
CA THR A 6 12.22 -28.11 13.02
C THR A 6 11.01 -28.23 13.90
N ASN A 7 11.25 -28.48 15.19
CA ASN A 7 10.24 -28.65 16.23
C ASN A 7 9.58 -27.29 16.53
N TYR A 8 8.93 -26.69 15.53
CA TYR A 8 8.19 -25.45 15.64
C TYR A 8 6.78 -25.73 16.11
N HIS A 9 6.21 -24.81 16.88
CA HIS A 9 4.80 -24.88 17.23
C HIS A 9 3.95 -24.91 15.94
N PRO A 10 3.01 -25.86 15.76
CA PRO A 10 2.33 -26.12 14.48
C PRO A 10 1.63 -24.87 13.93
N TRP A 11 1.07 -24.04 14.80
CA TRP A 11 0.48 -22.76 14.43
C TRP A 11 1.48 -21.76 13.78
N ILE A 12 2.74 -21.73 14.24
CA ILE A 12 3.79 -20.87 13.66
C ILE A 12 4.11 -21.34 12.24
N GLY A 13 4.16 -22.65 12.00
CA GLY A 13 4.33 -23.22 10.67
C GLY A 13 3.18 -22.82 9.73
N SER A 14 1.93 -22.95 10.18
CA SER A 14 0.77 -22.50 9.39
C SER A 14 0.84 -21.00 9.07
N LEU A 15 1.27 -20.17 10.02
CA LEU A 15 1.42 -18.73 9.82
C LEU A 15 2.48 -18.39 8.76
N GLN A 16 3.60 -19.11 8.73
CA GLN A 16 4.64 -18.92 7.71
C GLN A 16 4.16 -19.31 6.31
N VAL A 17 3.45 -20.43 6.19
CA VAL A 17 2.90 -20.90 4.90
C VAL A 17 1.91 -19.88 4.31
N GLU A 18 0.99 -19.35 5.14
CA GLU A 18 0.04 -18.34 4.67
C GLU A 18 0.72 -17.01 4.31
N LEU A 19 1.77 -16.62 5.03
CA LEU A 19 2.59 -15.44 4.68
C LEU A 19 3.28 -15.62 3.33
N ASP A 20 3.88 -16.77 3.06
CA ASP A 20 4.53 -17.05 1.78
C ASP A 20 3.50 -17.10 0.63
N ALA A 21 2.31 -17.64 0.87
CA ALA A 21 1.20 -17.64 -0.10
C ALA A 21 0.73 -16.22 -0.43
N LEU A 22 0.59 -15.36 0.59
CA LEU A 22 0.23 -13.95 0.43
C LEU A 22 1.32 -13.16 -0.32
N GLU A 23 2.60 -13.40 -0.01
CA GLU A 23 3.72 -12.80 -0.72
C GLU A 23 3.72 -13.22 -2.20
N ALA A 24 3.54 -14.50 -2.49
CA ALA A 24 3.47 -15.01 -3.86
C ALA A 24 2.26 -14.47 -4.64
N ALA A 25 1.12 -14.23 -3.98
CA ALA A 25 -0.04 -13.60 -4.60
C ALA A 25 0.21 -12.12 -4.92
N LEU A 26 0.84 -11.39 -3.99
CA LEU A 26 1.21 -9.98 -4.19
C LEU A 26 2.24 -9.80 -5.30
N LEU A 27 3.26 -10.66 -5.36
CA LEU A 27 4.27 -10.62 -6.43
C LEU A 27 3.67 -10.90 -7.81
N ARG A 28 2.61 -11.72 -7.88
CA ARG A 28 1.87 -12.00 -9.12
C ARG A 28 0.90 -10.89 -9.53
N GLY A 29 0.59 -9.95 -8.64
CA GLY A 29 -0.41 -8.91 -8.88
C GLY A 29 -1.85 -9.46 -9.00
N ASP A 30 -2.10 -10.65 -8.46
CA ASP A 30 -3.38 -11.35 -8.58
C ASP A 30 -4.31 -10.96 -7.43
N ALA A 31 -5.19 -9.98 -7.69
CA ALA A 31 -6.11 -9.43 -6.69
C ALA A 31 -7.00 -10.48 -5.99
N PRO A 32 -7.71 -11.38 -6.70
CA PRO A 32 -8.51 -12.41 -6.02
C PRO A 32 -7.64 -13.41 -5.24
N ALA A 33 -6.43 -13.74 -5.70
CA ALA A 33 -5.52 -14.57 -4.92
C ALA A 33 -5.04 -13.87 -3.64
N VAL A 34 -4.81 -12.55 -3.68
CA VAL A 34 -4.44 -11.75 -2.50
C VAL A 34 -5.59 -11.71 -1.48
N GLU A 35 -6.84 -11.57 -1.93
CA GLU A 35 -8.01 -11.61 -1.03
C GLU A 35 -8.14 -12.98 -0.35
N LEU A 36 -8.00 -14.06 -1.11
CA LEU A 36 -8.07 -15.42 -0.59
C LEU A 36 -6.95 -15.67 0.44
N ALA A 37 -5.71 -15.33 0.09
CA ALA A 37 -4.57 -15.46 0.99
C ALA A 37 -4.72 -14.58 2.26
N SER A 38 -5.30 -13.39 2.12
CA SER A 38 -5.59 -12.51 3.26
C SER A 38 -6.64 -13.12 4.20
N ALA A 39 -7.70 -13.71 3.65
CA ALA A 39 -8.74 -14.39 4.42
C ALA A 39 -8.20 -15.65 5.12
N ALA A 40 -7.32 -16.41 4.46
CA ALA A 40 -6.66 -17.57 5.04
C ALA A 40 -5.72 -17.17 6.19
N MET A 41 -4.89 -16.14 5.98
CA MET A 41 -4.05 -15.55 7.02
C MET A 41 -4.87 -15.07 8.23
N GLN A 42 -6.01 -14.40 8.00
CA GLN A 42 -6.90 -13.97 9.08
C GLN A 42 -7.45 -15.16 9.89
N LYS A 43 -7.82 -16.27 9.24
CA LYS A 43 -8.26 -17.48 9.94
C LYS A 43 -7.17 -18.07 10.83
N VAL A 44 -5.92 -18.11 10.35
CA VAL A 44 -4.79 -18.59 11.15
C VAL A 44 -4.53 -17.68 12.36
N LEU A 45 -4.63 -16.36 12.18
CA LEU A 45 -4.49 -15.40 13.29
C LEU A 45 -5.63 -15.53 14.33
N MET A 46 -6.85 -15.81 13.89
CA MET A 46 -7.98 -16.07 14.80
C MET A 46 -7.84 -17.37 15.59
N GLN A 47 -7.08 -18.34 15.06
CA GLN A 47 -6.73 -19.59 15.71
C GLN A 47 -5.47 -19.49 16.58
N ALA A 48 -4.97 -18.26 16.82
CA ALA A 48 -3.80 -18.04 17.65
C ALA A 48 -4.02 -18.60 19.06
N PRO A 49 -3.09 -19.43 19.57
CA PRO A 49 -3.12 -19.86 20.96
C PRO A 49 -3.01 -18.64 21.89
N PRO A 50 -3.78 -18.59 22.98
CA PRO A 50 -3.71 -17.48 23.95
C PRO A 50 -2.36 -17.44 24.68
N VAL A 51 -1.72 -18.60 24.81
CA VAL A 51 -0.37 -18.74 25.37
C VAL A 51 0.39 -19.68 24.46
N ILE A 52 1.52 -19.21 23.94
CA ILE A 52 2.49 -20.04 23.23
C ILE A 52 3.63 -20.27 24.21
N ALA A 53 3.86 -21.53 24.57
CA ALA A 53 5.07 -21.91 25.27
C ALA A 53 6.24 -21.80 24.27
N LEU A 54 6.69 -20.57 24.05
CA LEU A 54 7.94 -20.30 23.37
C LEU A 54 9.04 -20.90 24.23
N GLY A 55 9.97 -21.63 23.62
CA GLY A 55 11.16 -22.09 24.32
C GLY A 55 11.95 -20.92 24.94
N GLU A 56 13.03 -21.25 25.65
CA GLU A 56 13.95 -20.26 26.26
C GLU A 56 14.18 -19.02 25.38
N PRO A 57 14.33 -17.83 25.98
CA PRO A 57 14.56 -16.60 25.23
C PRO A 57 15.76 -16.75 24.29
N GLY A 58 15.56 -16.43 23.01
CA GLY A 58 16.54 -16.65 21.95
C GLY A 58 16.40 -17.99 21.21
N SER A 59 15.43 -18.83 21.57
CA SER A 59 15.10 -20.06 20.84
C SER A 59 14.76 -19.80 19.38
N ASP A 60 15.03 -20.78 18.52
CA ASP A 60 14.72 -20.73 17.08
C ASP A 60 13.24 -20.43 16.82
N GLN A 61 12.34 -20.86 17.72
CA GLN A 61 10.90 -20.56 17.64
C GLN A 61 10.60 -19.08 17.81
N GLN A 62 11.24 -18.42 18.79
CA GLN A 62 11.07 -16.98 19.00
C GLN A 62 11.63 -16.19 17.82
N GLN A 63 12.80 -16.58 17.30
CA GLN A 63 13.39 -15.95 16.12
C GLN A 63 12.52 -16.15 14.86
N ALA A 64 11.96 -17.34 14.68
CA ALA A 64 11.03 -17.64 13.59
C ALA A 64 9.74 -16.81 13.68
N LEU A 65 9.22 -16.59 14.88
CA LEU A 65 8.05 -15.74 15.11
C LEU A 65 8.37 -14.26 14.84
N LEU A 66 9.49 -13.75 15.36
CA LEU A 66 9.92 -12.37 15.15
C LEU A 66 10.17 -12.07 13.66
N SER A 67 10.87 -12.97 12.97
CA SER A 67 11.10 -12.84 11.53
C SER A 67 9.80 -12.89 10.71
N ALA A 68 8.85 -13.75 11.07
CA ALA A 68 7.52 -13.76 10.46
C ALA A 68 6.77 -12.44 10.71
N ALA A 69 6.82 -11.89 11.93
CA ALA A 69 6.21 -10.60 12.26
C ALA A 69 6.85 -9.43 11.49
N GLU A 70 8.17 -9.41 11.34
CA GLU A 70 8.87 -8.43 10.53
C GLU A 70 8.47 -8.50 9.05
N ARG A 71 8.44 -9.71 8.47
CA ARG A 71 8.00 -9.92 7.09
C ARG A 71 6.58 -9.43 6.88
N PHE A 72 5.67 -9.73 7.81
CA PHE A 72 4.29 -9.25 7.77
C PHE A 72 4.21 -7.71 7.82
N ALA A 73 4.97 -7.07 8.71
CA ALA A 73 4.98 -5.61 8.81
C ALA A 73 5.46 -4.95 7.51
N ARG A 74 6.54 -5.48 6.91
CA ARG A 74 7.07 -5.02 5.62
C ARG A 74 6.05 -5.19 4.50
N LEU A 75 5.39 -6.35 4.43
CA LEU A 75 4.37 -6.65 3.42
C LEU A 75 3.15 -5.75 3.56
N ARG A 76 2.66 -5.51 4.79
CA ARG A 76 1.60 -4.52 5.06
C ARG A 76 1.98 -3.12 4.58
N GLN A 77 3.21 -2.67 4.85
CA GLN A 77 3.67 -1.36 4.40
C GLN A 77 3.73 -1.27 2.87
N ALA A 78 4.18 -2.33 2.19
CA ALA A 78 4.21 -2.39 0.73
C ALA A 78 2.79 -2.32 0.13
N VAL A 79 1.83 -3.07 0.68
CA VAL A 79 0.42 -3.03 0.25
C VAL A 79 -0.19 -1.65 0.45
N LEU A 80 0.04 -1.00 1.60
CA LEU A 80 -0.47 0.35 1.86
C LEU A 80 0.11 1.38 0.86
N ARG A 81 1.39 1.26 0.51
CA ARG A 81 2.02 2.11 -0.50
C ARG A 81 1.42 1.86 -1.89
N ALA A 82 1.25 0.60 -2.28
CA ALA A 82 0.62 0.23 -3.55
C ALA A 82 -0.83 0.75 -3.63
N ASN A 83 -1.61 0.64 -2.56
CA ASN A 83 -2.95 1.20 -2.49
C ASN A 83 -2.96 2.73 -2.67
N ALA A 84 -2.06 3.44 -1.97
CA ALA A 84 -1.92 4.89 -2.13
C ALA A 84 -1.52 5.29 -3.56
N GLN A 85 -0.68 4.50 -4.23
CA GLN A 85 -0.35 4.70 -5.64
C GLN A 85 -1.56 4.47 -6.55
N SER A 86 -2.33 3.41 -6.34
CA SER A 86 -3.56 3.13 -7.08
C SER A 86 -4.60 4.24 -6.91
N GLN A 87 -4.79 4.76 -5.69
CA GLN A 87 -5.68 5.89 -5.43
C GLN A 87 -5.25 7.13 -6.21
N ARG A 88 -3.95 7.48 -6.19
CA ARG A 88 -3.42 8.61 -6.97
C ARG A 88 -3.61 8.42 -8.48
N ALA A 89 -3.38 7.21 -8.99
CA ALA A 89 -3.58 6.89 -10.40
C ALA A 89 -5.06 7.08 -10.80
N VAL A 90 -5.99 6.55 -10.01
CA VAL A 90 -7.44 6.75 -10.24
C VAL A 90 -7.82 8.22 -10.17
N THR A 91 -7.33 8.98 -9.18
CA THR A 91 -7.58 10.43 -9.10
C THR A 91 -7.03 11.18 -10.31
N SER A 92 -5.87 10.78 -10.85
CA SER A 92 -5.32 11.40 -12.07
C SER A 92 -6.08 11.04 -13.34
N LEU A 93 -6.67 9.85 -13.41
CA LEU A 93 -7.43 9.34 -14.56
C LEU A 93 -8.89 9.81 -14.56
N LEU A 94 -9.43 10.22 -13.41
CA LEU A 94 -10.76 10.81 -13.27
C LEU A 94 -10.65 12.32 -12.96
N PRO A 95 -10.23 13.16 -13.91
CA PRO A 95 -10.25 14.60 -13.75
C PRO A 95 -11.70 15.09 -13.88
N GLN A 96 -12.50 14.93 -12.82
CA GLN A 96 -13.72 15.70 -12.68
C GLN A 96 -13.43 16.88 -11.75
N HIS A 97 -13.51 18.10 -12.31
CA HIS A 97 -13.53 19.42 -11.64
C HIS A 97 -12.24 20.25 -11.55
N ALA A 98 -11.21 20.01 -12.37
CA ALA A 98 -10.29 21.10 -12.72
C ALA A 98 -10.90 21.97 -13.84
N GLN A 99 -11.97 22.67 -13.49
CA GLN A 99 -12.47 23.82 -14.25
C GLN A 99 -11.37 24.87 -14.29
N GLN A 100 -10.61 24.92 -15.37
CA GLN A 100 -10.17 26.17 -15.99
C GLN A 100 -9.65 25.89 -17.40
N PRO A 101 -10.35 26.36 -18.45
CA PRO A 101 -9.89 26.23 -19.83
C PRO A 101 -8.63 27.08 -20.04
N THR A 102 -7.52 26.41 -20.35
CA THR A 102 -6.21 27.02 -20.67
C THR A 102 -6.18 27.75 -22.02
N TYR A 103 -7.26 27.77 -22.81
CA TYR A 103 -7.32 28.53 -24.06
C TYR A 103 -8.69 29.15 -24.28
N GLY A 104 -8.71 30.47 -24.52
CA GLY A 104 -9.79 31.11 -25.27
C GLY A 104 -10.61 32.18 -24.55
N ARG A 105 -10.00 33.30 -24.15
CA ARG A 105 -10.67 34.60 -24.26
C ARG A 105 -9.69 35.76 -24.39
N GLN A 106 -9.03 35.87 -25.55
CA GLN A 106 -8.61 37.18 -26.04
C GLN A 106 -9.89 37.98 -26.32
N ILE A 107 -10.26 38.86 -25.40
CA ILE A 107 -11.27 39.88 -25.68
C ILE A 107 -10.52 40.99 -26.42
N SER A 108 -10.60 40.94 -27.75
CA SER A 108 -10.28 42.05 -28.63
C SER A 108 -11.02 43.33 -28.20
N ALA A 109 -10.32 44.45 -28.31
CA ALA A 109 -10.72 45.80 -27.91
C ALA A 109 -12.07 46.29 -28.47
N PRO A 110 -12.68 47.30 -27.82
CA PRO A 110 -13.42 48.33 -28.52
C PRO A 110 -12.59 49.62 -28.60
N SER A 111 -12.37 50.05 -29.83
CA SER A 111 -12.06 51.43 -30.22
C SER A 111 -13.07 52.40 -29.60
N MET A 112 -12.62 53.42 -28.84
CA MET A 112 -13.08 54.82 -28.90
C MET A 112 -12.65 55.62 -27.66
N GLY A 113 -12.02 56.77 -27.90
CA GLY A 113 -12.33 58.01 -27.16
C GLY A 113 -11.38 58.43 -26.03
N GLY A 114 -10.77 59.61 -26.21
CA GLY A 114 -10.49 60.52 -25.09
C GLY A 114 -9.04 60.95 -24.90
N ALA A 115 -8.74 62.18 -25.30
CA ALA A 115 -7.51 62.90 -24.98
C ALA A 115 -7.39 63.20 -23.47
N GLY A 116 -6.16 63.22 -22.93
CA GLY A 116 -5.93 63.61 -21.53
C GLY A 116 -4.46 63.66 -21.12
N ARG A 117 -3.87 64.85 -21.26
CA ARG A 117 -2.56 65.37 -20.80
C ARG A 117 -1.93 64.82 -19.50
N GLY A 118 -0.58 64.82 -19.51
CA GLY A 118 0.33 65.29 -18.43
C GLY A 118 0.71 64.26 -17.36
N TYR A 119 1.94 64.18 -16.81
CA TYR A 119 3.11 65.07 -16.82
C TYR A 119 4.41 64.25 -16.60
N LEU A 120 5.52 64.76 -17.14
CA LEU A 120 6.88 64.48 -16.68
C LEU A 120 7.16 65.27 -15.40
N SER A 121 7.90 64.66 -14.46
CA SER A 121 8.65 65.38 -13.44
C SER A 121 10.11 64.92 -13.51
N ALA A 122 10.94 65.75 -14.13
CA ALA A 122 12.36 65.93 -13.84
C ALA A 122 12.51 67.41 -13.48
#